data_AF-A0A392TKJ5-F1
#
_entry.id   AF-A0A392TKJ5-F1
#
_cell.length_a   1.000
_cell.length_b   1.000
_cell.length_c   1.000
_cell.angle_alpha   90.00
_cell.angle_beta   90.00
_cell.angle_gamma   90.00
#
_symmetry.space_group_name_H-M   'P 1'
#
loop_
_entity.id
_entity.type
_entity.pdbx_description
1 polymer ?
#
loop_
_entity_poly.entity_id
_entity_poly.type
_entity_poly.pdbx_seq_one_letter_code
_entity_poly.pdbx_strand_id
1 'polypeptide(L)' 'GRCPKSLSEFVASAPLTPLLKSDGGICPIAVGTIWRRLVSKVVMKGVGKDLAKYLNDFQFGLGYQVV' A
#
# COMPACT_ATOMS: atom_id res chain seq x y z
N GLY A 1 0.19 -4.64 17.34
CA GLY A 1 -0.56 -5.80 17.88
C GLY A 1 0.16 -7.08 17.49
N ARG A 2 0.11 -8.12 18.32
CA ARG A 2 0.69 -9.44 17.98
C ARG A 2 -0.26 -10.18 17.04
N CYS A 3 0.24 -10.67 15.90
CA CYS A 3 -0.53 -11.49 14.97
C CYS A 3 -0.46 -12.96 15.41
N PRO A 4 -1.58 -13.70 15.45
CA PRO A 4 -1.56 -15.15 15.70
C PRO A 4 -0.69 -15.88 14.68
N LYS A 5 0.06 -16.91 15.10
CA LYS A 5 0.93 -17.70 14.22
C LYS A 5 0.20 -18.32 13.03
N SER A 6 -1.08 -18.67 13.19
CA SER A 6 -1.92 -19.20 12.11
C SER A 6 -2.22 -18.19 11.00
N LEU A 7 -2.12 -16.89 11.31
CA LEU A 7 -2.41 -15.80 10.38
C LEU A 7 -1.14 -15.08 9.91
N SER A 8 0.02 -15.37 10.51
CA SER A 8 1.25 -14.63 10.25
C SER A 8 1.70 -14.75 8.80
N GLU A 9 1.56 -15.92 8.19
CA GLU A 9 1.90 -16.11 6.77
C GLU A 9 0.99 -15.26 5.87
N PHE A 10 -0.32 -15.27 6.10
CA PHE A 10 -1.26 -14.48 5.30
C PHE A 10 -1.10 -12.97 5.47
N VAL A 11 -0.69 -12.53 6.65
CA VAL A 11 -0.48 -11.11 6.96
C VAL A 11 0.88 -10.62 6.46
N ALA A 12 1.94 -11.41 6.64
CA ALA A 12 3.32 -11.04 6.32
C ALA A 12 3.75 -11.41 4.89
N SER A 13 3.04 -12.30 4.20
CA SER A 13 3.35 -12.71 2.83
C SER A 13 2.64 -11.87 1.77
N ALA A 14 3.11 -11.94 0.53
CA ALA A 14 2.48 -11.36 -0.64
C ALA A 14 2.97 -12.07 -1.91
N PRO A 15 2.09 -12.46 -2.85
CA PRO A 15 2.54 -12.84 -4.18
C PRO A 15 3.29 -11.68 -4.87
N LEU A 16 4.39 -12.00 -5.54
CA LEU A 16 5.13 -11.09 -6.41
C LEU A 16 4.63 -11.25 -7.83
N THR A 17 4.10 -10.17 -8.41
CA THR A 17 3.66 -10.13 -9.80
C THR A 17 4.74 -9.42 -10.64
N PRO A 18 5.40 -10.10 -11.59
CA PRO A 18 6.35 -9.47 -12.48
C PRO A 18 5.59 -8.68 -13.56
N LEU A 19 5.67 -7.35 -13.51
CA LEU A 19 5.17 -6.50 -14.57
C LEU A 19 6.32 -6.04 -15.48
N LEU A 20 6.02 -5.83 -16.75
CA LEU A 20 6.97 -5.21 -17.67
C LEU A 20 6.95 -3.69 -17.48
N LYS A 21 8.12 -3.11 -17.32
CA LYS A 21 8.34 -1.67 -17.39
C LYS A 21 8.44 -1.25 -18.85
N SER A 22 8.20 0.05 -19.10
CA SER A 22 8.28 0.65 -20.43
C SER A 22 9.68 0.61 -21.05
N ASP A 23 10.72 0.52 -20.21
CA ASP A 23 12.14 0.38 -20.62
C ASP A 23 12.55 -1.07 -20.92
N GLY A 24 11.62 -2.02 -20.84
CA GLY A 24 11.87 -3.45 -21.04
C GLY A 24 12.36 -4.18 -19.78
N GLY A 25 12.55 -3.49 -18.65
CA GLY A 25 12.87 -4.12 -17.37
C GLY A 25 11.67 -4.81 -16.70
N ILE A 26 11.93 -5.68 -15.71
CA ILE A 26 10.87 -6.27 -14.88
C ILE A 26 10.69 -5.44 -13.61
N CYS A 27 9.44 -5.17 -13.24
CA CYS A 27 9.03 -4.57 -11.97
C CYS A 27 8.28 -5.62 -11.13
N PRO A 28 8.95 -6.29 -10.17
CA PRO A 28 8.26 -7.19 -9.25
C PRO A 28 7.43 -6.36 -8.26
N ILE A 29 6.11 -6.52 -8.28
CA ILE A 29 5.19 -5.85 -7.36
C ILE A 29 4.64 -6.84 -6.34
N ALA A 30 4.79 -6.54 -5.05
CA ALA A 30 4.17 -7.29 -3.97
C ALA A 30 2.67 -6.95 -3.87
N VAL A 31 1.82 -7.89 -4.30
CA VAL A 31 0.37 -7.72 -4.31
C VAL A 31 -0.21 -8.26 -3.00
N GLY A 32 -0.67 -7.36 -2.11
CA GLY A 32 -1.36 -7.80 -0.89
C GLY A 32 -2.71 -8.46 -1.17
N THR A 33 -3.10 -9.37 -0.27
CA THR A 33 -4.42 -10.01 -0.27
C THR A 33 -5.54 -8.97 -0.16
N ILE A 34 -6.75 -9.34 -0.59
CA ILE A 34 -7.92 -8.44 -0.62
C ILE A 34 -8.14 -7.77 0.74
N TRP A 35 -8.07 -8.53 1.83
CA TRP A 35 -8.22 -8.03 3.19
C TRP A 35 -7.18 -6.96 3.53
N ARG A 36 -5.89 -7.19 3.22
CA ARG A 36 -4.83 -6.21 3.49
C ARG A 36 -5.06 -4.92 2.69
N ARG A 37 -5.45 -5.04 1.41
CA ARG A 37 -5.76 -3.88 0.56
C ARG A 37 -6.94 -3.06 1.09
N LEU A 38 -8.00 -3.72 1.55
CA LEU A 38 -9.19 -3.05 2.08
C LEU A 38 -8.89 -2.34 3.40
N VAL A 39 -8.21 -3.02 4.34
CA VAL A 39 -7.80 -2.41 5.61
C VAL A 39 -6.89 -1.21 5.37
N SER A 40 -5.88 -1.32 4.48
CA SER A 40 -5.02 -0.20 4.13
C SER A 40 -5.81 0.99 3.58
N LYS A 41 -6.81 0.78 2.72
CA LYS A 41 -7.68 1.88 2.22
C LYS A 41 -8.47 2.55 3.33
N VAL A 42 -9.02 1.78 4.27
CA VAL A 42 -9.77 2.33 5.42
C VAL A 42 -8.85 3.16 6.32
N VAL A 43 -7.66 2.64 6.63
CA VAL A 43 -6.66 3.37 7.43
C VAL A 43 -6.24 4.66 6.74
N MET A 44 -5.96 4.62 5.43
CA MET A 44 -5.58 5.81 4.65
C MET A 44 -6.67 6.89 4.63
N LYS A 45 -7.96 6.53 4.72
CA LYS A 45 -9.03 7.52 4.91
C LYS A 45 -8.96 8.22 6.26
N GLY A 46 -8.54 7.52 7.31
CA GLY A 46 -8.37 8.07 8.65
C GLY A 46 -7.15 8.98 8.79
N VAL A 47 -6.02 8.60 8.20
CA VAL A 47 -4.74 9.32 8.35
C VAL A 47 -4.43 10.30 7.23
N GLY A 48 -5.17 10.26 6.12
CA GLY A 48 -4.84 10.99 4.89
C GLY A 48 -4.78 12.51 5.06
N LYS A 49 -5.63 13.10 5.92
CA LYS A 49 -5.65 14.55 6.16
C LYS A 49 -4.41 15.02 6.92
N ASP A 50 -4.04 14.30 7.98
CA ASP A 50 -2.84 14.60 8.76
C ASP A 50 -1.56 14.38 7.93
N LEU A 51 -1.58 13.32 7.11
CA LEU A 51 -0.47 12.96 6.26
C LEU A 51 -0.29 13.96 5.10
N ALA A 52 -1.37 14.49 4.53
CA ALA A 52 -1.31 15.55 3.52
C ALA A 52 -0.78 16.88 4.10
N LYS A 53 -1.10 17.19 5.36
CA LYS A 53 -0.53 18.34 6.06
C LYS A 53 0.96 18.16 6.34
N TYR A 54 1.38 16.93 6.65
CA TYR A 54 2.78 16.61 6.92
C TYR A 54 3.65 16.59 5.64
N LEU A 55 3.12 16.03 4.55
CA LEU A 55 3.81 15.80 3.28
C LEU A 55 3.70 17.00 2.30
N ASN A 56 3.44 18.18 2.84
CA ASN A 56 3.11 19.39 2.09
C ASN A 56 4.18 19.80 1.05
N ASP A 57 3.83 20.75 0.17
CA ASP A 57 4.58 21.45 -0.88
C ASP A 57 5.45 20.66 -1.88
N PHE A 58 6.09 19.55 -1.49
CA PHE A 58 7.09 18.85 -2.30
C PHE A 58 6.64 17.45 -2.77
N GLN A 59 5.47 16.97 -2.35
CA GLN A 59 5.00 15.63 -2.72
C GLN A 59 3.80 15.65 -3.68
N PHE A 60 4.09 15.53 -4.97
CA PHE A 60 3.11 15.58 -6.07
C PHE A 60 2.59 14.19 -6.50
N GLY A 61 3.25 13.11 -6.07
CA GLY A 61 3.00 11.75 -6.59
C GLY A 61 2.02 10.89 -5.80
N LEU A 62 1.54 11.36 -4.64
CA LEU A 62 0.56 10.63 -3.85
C LEU A 62 -0.83 11.16 -4.17
N GLY A 63 -1.65 10.33 -4.83
CA GLY A 63 -3.05 10.65 -5.13
C GLY A 63 -3.92 10.69 -3.87
N TYR A 64 -3.70 11.68 -3.00
CA TYR A 64 -4.61 12.00 -1.92
C TYR A 64 -5.84 12.68 -2.53
N GLN A 65 -7.01 12.07 -2.37
CA GLN A 65 -8.27 12.69 -2.76
C GLN A 65 -8.63 13.73 -1.70
N VAL A 66 -8.32 14.99 -1.97
CA VAL A 66 -8.89 16.14 -1.24
C VAL A 66 -10.37 16.17 -1.62
N VAL A 67 -11.21 15.59 -0.77
CA VAL A 67 -12.64 15.91 -0.71
C VAL A 67 -12.80 17.09 0.23
#